data_AF-A0A7C0V580-F1
#
_entry.id   AF-A0A7C0V580-F1
#
_cell.length_a   1.000
_cell.length_b   1.000
_cell.length_c   1.000
_cell.angle_alpha   90.00
_cell.angle_beta   90.00
_cell.angle_gamma   90.00
#
_symmetry.space_group_name_H-M   'P 1'
#
loop_
_entity.id
_entity.type
_entity.pdbx_description
1 polymer ?
#
loop_
_entity_poly.entity_id
_entity_poly.type
_entity_poly.pdbx_seq_one_letter_code
_entity_poly.pdbx_strand_id
1 'polypeptide(L)'
;MRLVTYRRDGRRIGALVGEYILDLNRAFERHLGGAMEDLDGPFNYDMISLLEEGLREAEKVVEEAERILSEGEAEELLGDGLLVRAVDVELDAPVRPRKNIICLGLNYMDHVEEGGAEPPEAPVFFTKAPTAIVGPYDEIVYPRATRELDY
;
A
#
# COMPACT_ATOMS: atom_id res chain seq x y z
N MET A 1 -1.98 -8.77 8.67
CA MET A 1 -2.38 -8.34 7.30
C MET A 1 -1.28 -7.52 6.63
N ARG A 2 -1.08 -7.68 5.31
CA ARG A 2 -0.17 -6.84 4.49
C ARG A 2 -0.97 -6.14 3.40
N LEU A 3 -1.07 -4.82 3.44
CA LEU A 3 -1.86 -4.03 2.50
C LEU A 3 -1.01 -3.59 1.30
N VAL A 4 -1.64 -3.55 0.12
CA VAL A 4 -1.02 -3.14 -1.14
C VAL A 4 -1.94 -2.22 -1.92
N THR A 5 -1.35 -1.35 -2.74
CA THR A 5 -2.04 -0.70 -3.85
C THR A 5 -1.47 -1.31 -5.14
N TYR A 6 -2.32 -1.67 -6.09
CA TYR A 6 -1.90 -2.32 -7.32
C TYR A 6 -2.68 -1.79 -8.53
N ARG A 7 -2.17 -2.07 -9.74
CA ARG A 7 -2.76 -1.69 -11.03
C ARG A 7 -3.05 -2.95 -11.86
N ARG A 8 -4.29 -3.06 -12.34
CA ARG A 8 -4.73 -4.07 -13.33
C ARG A 8 -5.54 -3.41 -14.44
N ASP A 9 -6.76 -2.98 -14.13
CA ASP A 9 -7.66 -2.20 -15.01
C ASP A 9 -7.89 -0.78 -14.48
N GLY A 10 -6.93 -0.30 -13.68
CA GLY A 10 -7.07 0.85 -12.81
C GLY A 10 -6.37 0.58 -11.48
N ARG A 11 -6.26 1.63 -10.66
CA ARG A 11 -5.66 1.54 -9.32
C ARG A 11 -6.68 0.98 -8.33
N ARG A 12 -6.27 0.01 -7.53
CA ARG A 12 -7.07 -0.65 -6.51
C ARG A 12 -6.25 -0.86 -5.24
N ILE A 13 -6.93 -1.04 -4.11
CA ILE A 13 -6.33 -1.48 -2.86
C ILE A 13 -6.59 -2.97 -2.65
N GLY A 14 -5.66 -3.63 -1.96
CA GLY A 14 -5.79 -5.04 -1.66
C GLY A 14 -4.98 -5.47 -0.44
N ALA A 15 -5.12 -6.73 -0.08
CA ALA A 15 -4.32 -7.38 0.95
C ALA A 15 -3.63 -8.63 0.38
N LEU A 16 -2.35 -8.81 0.68
CA LEU A 16 -1.63 -10.03 0.30
C LEU A 16 -2.08 -11.21 1.16
N VAL A 17 -2.58 -12.25 0.49
CA VAL A 17 -2.99 -13.52 1.10
C VAL A 17 -2.34 -14.67 0.33
N GLY A 18 -1.30 -15.26 0.91
CA GLY A 18 -0.44 -16.22 0.19
C GLY A 18 0.25 -15.58 -1.02
N GLU A 19 0.06 -16.17 -2.20
CA GLU A 19 0.52 -15.67 -3.51
C GLU A 19 -0.50 -14.76 -4.21
N TYR A 20 -1.64 -14.51 -3.58
CA TYR A 20 -2.73 -13.73 -4.11
C TYR A 20 -2.80 -12.35 -3.46
N ILE A 21 -3.49 -11.44 -4.14
CA ILE A 21 -4.00 -10.20 -3.58
C ILE A 21 -5.52 -10.33 -3.53
N LEU A 22 -6.08 -10.18 -2.34
CA LEU A 22 -7.50 -9.96 -2.13
C LEU A 22 -7.83 -8.52 -2.50
N ASP A 23 -8.65 -8.32 -3.53
CA ASP A 23 -9.15 -7.01 -3.95
C ASP A 23 -10.14 -6.51 -2.91
N LEU A 24 -9.69 -5.60 -2.03
CA LEU A 24 -10.50 -5.06 -0.95
C LEU A 24 -11.63 -4.18 -1.48
N ASN A 25 -11.44 -3.49 -2.61
CA ASN A 25 -12.52 -2.72 -3.23
C ASN A 25 -13.67 -3.66 -3.65
N ARG A 26 -13.35 -4.79 -4.29
CA ARG A 26 -14.36 -5.80 -4.66
C ARG A 26 -14.95 -6.53 -3.47
N ALA A 27 -14.13 -6.88 -2.48
CA ALA A 27 -14.60 -7.59 -1.30
C ALA A 27 -15.61 -6.74 -0.50
N PHE A 28 -15.38 -5.44 -0.39
CA PHE A 28 -16.31 -4.49 0.20
C PHE A 28 -17.58 -4.31 -0.66
N GLU A 29 -17.46 -4.16 -1.99
CA GLU A 29 -18.63 -4.13 -2.90
C GLU A 29 -19.54 -5.37 -2.73
N ARG A 30 -18.94 -6.54 -2.52
CA ARG A 30 -19.66 -7.82 -2.36
C ARG A 30 -20.03 -8.17 -0.91
N HIS A 31 -19.72 -7.30 0.05
CA HIS A 31 -20.04 -7.50 1.46
C HIS A 31 -19.41 -8.79 2.05
N LEU A 32 -18.23 -9.17 1.56
CA LEU A 32 -17.53 -10.36 2.04
C LEU A 32 -17.26 -10.23 3.55
N GLY A 33 -17.60 -11.25 4.34
CA GLY A 33 -17.48 -11.21 5.81
C GLY A 33 -18.61 -10.46 6.54
N GLY A 34 -19.70 -10.08 5.85
CA GLY A 34 -20.92 -9.51 6.45
C GLY A 34 -20.73 -8.15 7.13
N ALA A 35 -19.53 -7.57 7.07
CA ALA A 35 -19.17 -6.38 7.83
C ALA A 35 -19.74 -5.07 7.27
N MET A 36 -20.40 -5.12 6.10
CA MET A 36 -20.86 -3.94 5.37
C MET A 36 -22.34 -3.98 4.96
N GLU A 37 -23.16 -4.89 5.48
CA GLU A 37 -24.59 -5.04 5.12
C GLU A 37 -25.42 -3.74 5.28
N ASP A 38 -24.93 -2.76 6.05
CA ASP A 38 -25.65 -1.52 6.40
C ASP A 38 -25.09 -0.23 5.73
N LEU A 39 -24.19 -0.31 4.73
CA LEU A 39 -23.61 0.88 4.10
C LEU A 39 -24.24 1.21 2.73
N ASP A 40 -24.81 2.42 2.61
CA ASP A 40 -25.36 2.94 1.35
C ASP A 40 -24.27 3.46 0.40
N GLY A 41 -24.08 2.80 -0.75
CA GLY A 41 -23.41 3.34 -1.94
C GLY A 41 -22.05 2.71 -2.29
N PRO A 42 -21.56 2.91 -3.54
CA PRO A 42 -20.26 2.37 -3.96
C PRO A 42 -19.12 3.09 -3.24
N PHE A 43 -18.41 2.38 -2.37
CA PHE A 43 -17.23 2.88 -1.67
C PHE A 43 -15.97 2.68 -2.50
N ASN A 44 -15.47 3.77 -3.11
CA ASN A 44 -14.21 3.77 -3.82
C ASN A 44 -13.05 4.07 -2.85
N TYR A 45 -12.76 3.13 -1.95
CA TYR A 45 -11.66 3.27 -0.99
C TYR A 45 -10.31 3.44 -1.72
N ASP A 46 -9.61 4.53 -1.41
CA ASP A 46 -8.16 4.60 -1.54
C ASP A 46 -7.50 4.12 -0.24
N MET A 47 -6.17 3.94 -0.23
CA MET A 47 -5.47 3.43 0.95
C MET A 47 -5.62 4.39 2.15
N ILE A 48 -5.75 5.69 1.94
CA ILE A 48 -5.89 6.65 3.04
C ILE A 48 -7.25 6.46 3.70
N SER A 49 -8.33 6.40 2.92
CA SER A 49 -9.66 6.13 3.45
C SER A 49 -9.72 4.77 4.16
N LEU A 50 -9.06 3.73 3.63
CA LEU A 50 -8.97 2.44 4.33
C LEU A 50 -8.30 2.58 5.71
N LEU A 51 -7.18 3.31 5.78
CA LEU A 51 -6.45 3.52 7.04
C LEU A 51 -7.22 4.38 8.04
N GLU A 52 -8.04 5.31 7.57
CA GLU A 52 -8.84 6.21 8.41
C GLU A 52 -10.04 5.48 9.06
N GLU A 53 -10.71 4.59 8.33
CA GLU A 53 -12.00 4.04 8.80
C GLU A 53 -12.25 2.55 8.49
N GLY A 54 -11.52 1.91 7.57
CA GLY A 54 -11.87 0.57 7.06
C GLY A 54 -10.96 -0.57 7.50
N LEU A 55 -10.01 -0.34 8.42
CA LEU A 55 -9.02 -1.35 8.81
C LEU A 55 -9.63 -2.58 9.48
N ARG A 56 -10.62 -2.40 10.37
CA ARG A 56 -11.24 -3.52 11.09
C ARG A 56 -12.04 -4.42 10.14
N GLU A 57 -12.70 -3.82 9.17
CA GLU A 57 -13.47 -4.49 8.15
C GLU A 57 -12.54 -5.25 7.19
N ALA A 58 -11.43 -4.62 6.78
CA ALA A 58 -10.40 -5.30 5.99
C ALA A 58 -9.78 -6.49 6.72
N GLU A 59 -9.52 -6.39 8.04
CA GLU A 59 -9.02 -7.52 8.84
C GLU A 59 -9.98 -8.72 8.79
N LYS A 60 -11.28 -8.50 9.03
CA LYS A 60 -12.30 -9.57 8.96
C LYS A 60 -12.37 -10.22 7.57
N VAL A 61 -12.35 -9.39 6.53
CA VAL A 61 -12.42 -9.84 5.13
C VAL A 61 -11.18 -10.64 4.75
N VAL A 62 -10.00 -10.25 5.25
CA VAL A 62 -8.76 -11.01 5.04
C VAL A 62 -8.76 -12.33 5.79
N GLU A 63 -9.20 -12.34 7.06
CA GLU A 63 -9.33 -13.58 7.84
C GLU A 63 -10.28 -14.58 7.15
N GLU A 64 -11.40 -14.09 6.62
CA GLU A 64 -12.35 -14.94 5.88
C GLU A 64 -11.75 -15.46 4.56
N ALA A 65 -11.04 -14.61 3.80
CA ALA A 65 -10.35 -15.06 2.60
C ALA A 65 -9.25 -16.08 2.90
N GLU A 66 -8.50 -15.91 4.00
CA GLU A 66 -7.51 -16.87 4.48
C GLU A 66 -8.16 -18.21 4.84
N ARG A 67 -9.34 -18.18 5.48
CA ARG A 67 -10.13 -19.38 5.80
C ARG A 67 -10.56 -20.12 4.53
N ILE A 68 -11.19 -19.44 3.58
CA ILE A 68 -11.64 -20.02 2.30
C ILE A 68 -10.45 -20.61 1.52
N LEU A 69 -9.32 -19.92 1.49
CA LEU A 69 -8.10 -20.43 0.86
C LEU A 69 -7.54 -21.69 1.54
N SER A 70 -7.62 -21.77 2.87
CA SER A 70 -7.20 -22.96 3.61
C SER A 70 -8.07 -24.20 3.33
N GLU A 71 -9.32 -23.98 2.89
CA GLU A 71 -10.27 -25.03 2.49
C GLU A 71 -10.09 -25.47 1.03
N GLY A 72 -9.20 -24.80 0.28
CA GLY A 72 -8.87 -25.13 -1.11
C GLY A 72 -9.77 -24.46 -2.15
N GLU A 73 -10.60 -23.50 -1.74
CA GLU A 73 -11.62 -22.86 -2.58
C GLU A 73 -11.10 -21.59 -3.30
N ALA A 74 -9.81 -21.58 -3.66
CA ALA A 74 -9.18 -20.45 -4.35
C ALA A 74 -9.82 -20.16 -5.73
N GLU A 75 -10.23 -21.21 -6.46
CA GLU A 75 -10.80 -21.08 -7.81
C GLU A 75 -12.10 -20.28 -7.83
N GLU A 76 -12.94 -20.39 -6.80
CA GLU A 76 -14.19 -19.63 -6.69
C GLU A 76 -13.89 -18.14 -6.55
N LEU A 77 -13.03 -17.77 -5.59
CA LEU A 77 -12.64 -16.37 -5.39
C LEU A 77 -11.89 -15.77 -6.58
N LEU A 78 -11.10 -16.58 -7.30
CA LEU A 78 -10.45 -16.18 -8.55
C LEU A 78 -11.47 -15.96 -9.68
N GLY A 79 -12.42 -16.88 -9.83
CA GLY A 79 -13.51 -16.79 -10.82
C GLY A 79 -14.38 -15.54 -10.59
N ASP A 80 -14.56 -15.17 -9.33
CA ASP A 80 -15.27 -13.97 -8.92
C ASP A 80 -14.47 -12.66 -9.03
N GLY A 81 -13.16 -12.76 -9.29
CA GLY A 81 -12.25 -11.62 -9.32
C GLY A 81 -12.02 -10.96 -7.96
N LEU A 82 -12.34 -11.66 -6.86
CA LEU A 82 -12.00 -11.25 -5.50
C LEU A 82 -10.52 -11.48 -5.21
N LEU A 83 -9.95 -12.55 -5.77
CA LEU A 83 -8.51 -12.77 -5.78
C LEU A 83 -7.91 -12.45 -7.14
N VAL A 84 -6.69 -11.95 -7.11
CA VAL A 84 -5.79 -11.88 -8.27
C VAL A 84 -4.45 -12.46 -7.87
N ARG A 85 -3.75 -13.14 -8.78
CA ARG A 85 -2.38 -13.56 -8.48
C ARG A 85 -1.49 -12.33 -8.40
N ALA A 86 -0.66 -12.24 -7.36
CA ALA A 86 0.20 -11.07 -7.15
C ALA A 86 1.17 -10.83 -8.31
N VAL A 87 1.58 -11.90 -9.00
CA VAL A 87 2.46 -11.85 -10.18
C VAL A 87 1.78 -11.30 -11.43
N ASP A 88 0.45 -11.26 -11.48
CA ASP A 88 -0.33 -10.83 -12.65
C ASP A 88 -0.70 -9.34 -12.58
N VAL A 89 -0.18 -8.59 -11.61
CA VAL A 89 -0.47 -7.16 -11.42
C VAL A 89 0.78 -6.34 -11.16
N GLU A 90 0.69 -5.03 -11.44
CA GLU A 90 1.76 -4.08 -11.10
C GLU A 90 1.50 -3.48 -9.71
N LEU A 91 2.46 -3.60 -8.79
CA LEU A 91 2.38 -2.91 -7.51
C LEU A 91 2.61 -1.40 -7.70
N ASP A 92 1.78 -0.59 -7.04
CA ASP A 92 1.94 0.86 -6.95
C ASP A 92 2.39 1.22 -5.52
N ALA A 93 2.75 2.48 -5.30
CA ALA A 93 2.99 2.99 -3.96
C ALA A 93 1.75 2.74 -3.09
N PRO A 94 1.91 2.15 -1.90
CA PRO A 94 0.77 1.79 -1.06
C PRO A 94 -0.06 3.03 -0.69
N VAL A 95 0.59 4.16 -0.44
CA VAL A 95 -0.06 5.43 -0.09
C VAL A 95 0.34 6.54 -1.07
N ARG A 96 -0.66 7.29 -1.56
CA ARG A 96 -0.47 8.53 -2.33
C ARG A 96 -0.95 9.71 -1.47
N PRO A 97 -0.04 10.38 -0.73
CA PRO A 97 -0.42 11.38 0.27
C PRO A 97 -1.00 12.65 -0.37
N ARG A 98 -2.00 13.23 0.29
CA ARG A 98 -2.64 14.50 -0.13
C ARG A 98 -1.79 15.74 0.19
N LYS A 99 -0.76 15.59 1.03
CA LYS A 99 0.12 16.64 1.53
C LYS A 99 1.58 16.18 1.47
N ASN A 100 2.50 17.11 1.65
CA ASN A 100 3.94 16.83 1.70
C ASN A 100 4.29 15.71 2.69
N ILE A 101 5.29 14.93 2.31
CA ILE A 101 5.87 13.87 3.13
C ILE A 101 6.84 14.53 4.09
N ILE A 102 6.64 14.33 5.40
CA ILE A 102 7.56 14.83 6.43
C ILE A 102 8.67 13.79 6.58
N CYS A 103 9.91 14.22 6.36
CA CYS A 103 11.10 13.38 6.45
C CYS A 103 11.95 13.82 7.64
N LEU A 104 12.63 12.85 8.27
CA LEU A 104 13.57 13.08 9.36
C LEU A 104 14.99 12.76 8.87
N GLY A 105 15.88 13.74 8.96
CA GLY A 105 17.30 13.60 8.61
C GLY A 105 18.14 13.24 9.82
N LEU A 106 19.36 12.73 9.57
CA LEU A 106 20.40 12.50 10.59
C LEU A 106 19.92 11.68 11.81
N ASN A 107 19.10 10.65 11.57
CA ASN A 107 18.47 9.85 12.62
C ASN A 107 19.20 8.52 12.94
N TYR A 108 20.44 8.38 12.45
CA TYR A 108 21.31 7.22 12.67
C TYR A 108 22.74 7.73 12.91
N MET A 109 23.39 7.27 13.99
CA MET A 109 24.71 7.77 14.38
C MET A 109 25.77 7.48 13.30
N ASP A 110 25.78 6.27 12.76
CA ASP A 110 26.72 5.86 11.71
C ASP A 110 26.64 6.80 10.48
N HIS A 111 25.44 7.24 10.10
CA HIS A 111 25.25 8.17 8.98
C HIS A 111 25.71 9.60 9.33
N VAL A 112 25.56 10.02 10.59
CA VAL A 112 26.09 11.31 11.07
C VAL A 112 27.63 11.31 11.00
N GLU A 113 28.25 10.22 11.46
CA GLU A 113 29.70 10.04 11.45
C GLU A 113 30.27 9.98 10.03
N GLU A 114 29.59 9.29 9.10
CA GLU A 114 29.96 9.23 7.68
C GLU A 114 30.06 10.62 7.05
N GLY A 115 29.10 11.50 7.34
CA GLY A 115 29.07 12.87 6.83
C GLY A 115 30.06 13.82 7.51
N GLY A 116 30.76 13.38 8.56
CA GLY A 116 31.61 14.23 9.39
C GLY A 116 30.84 15.34 10.11
N ALA A 117 29.54 15.16 10.33
CA ALA A 117 28.68 16.11 11.01
C ALA A 117 28.62 15.82 12.52
N GLU A 118 28.25 16.81 13.32
CA GLU A 118 27.88 16.58 14.72
C GLU A 118 26.42 16.14 14.82
N PRO A 119 26.07 15.24 15.76
CA PRO A 119 24.68 14.86 15.99
C PRO A 119 23.83 16.09 16.33
N PRO A 120 22.65 16.26 15.72
CA PRO A 120 21.84 17.44 15.97
C PRO A 120 21.25 17.40 17.40
N GLU A 121 21.17 18.56 18.06
CA GLU A 121 20.58 18.68 19.40
C GLU A 121 19.06 18.43 19.42
N ALA A 122 18.40 18.47 18.26
CA ALA A 122 16.98 18.22 18.07
C ALA A 122 16.69 17.57 16.69
N PRO A 123 15.53 16.90 16.52
CA PRO A 123 15.17 16.28 15.25
C PRO A 123 15.15 17.26 14.07
N VAL A 124 15.83 16.90 12.97
CA VAL A 124 15.92 17.73 11.76
C VAL A 124 14.86 17.27 10.76
N PHE A 125 13.79 18.05 10.62
CA PHE A 125 12.72 17.76 9.67
C PHE A 125 12.88 18.52 8.36
N PHE A 126 12.52 17.85 7.28
CA PHE A 126 12.37 18.44 5.95
C PHE A 126 11.17 17.81 5.24
N THR A 127 10.86 18.25 4.02
CA THR A 127 9.73 17.67 3.28
C THR A 127 10.10 17.22 1.88
N LYS A 128 9.40 16.19 1.40
CA LYS A 128 9.38 15.78 0.00
C LYS A 128 7.98 16.00 -0.60
N ALA A 129 7.93 16.38 -1.87
CA ALA A 129 6.68 16.58 -2.58
C ALA A 129 5.92 15.25 -2.76
N PRO A 130 4.57 15.23 -2.72
CA PRO A 130 3.79 14.01 -2.99
C PRO A 130 4.08 13.37 -4.35
N THR A 131 4.46 14.20 -5.33
CA THR A 131 4.82 13.78 -6.69
C THR A 131 6.14 13.01 -6.77
N ALA A 132 6.92 12.96 -5.69
CA ALA A 132 8.16 12.19 -5.63
C ALA A 132 7.94 10.70 -5.34
N ILE A 133 6.73 10.28 -4.97
CA ILE A 133 6.40 8.88 -4.70
C ILE A 133 6.19 8.12 -6.01
N VAL A 134 6.83 6.96 -6.12
CA VAL A 134 6.68 6.00 -7.21
C VAL A 134 6.47 4.59 -6.64
N GLY A 135 6.00 3.66 -7.46
CA GLY A 135 5.84 2.26 -7.10
C GLY A 135 7.18 1.56 -6.83
N PRO A 136 7.15 0.39 -6.16
CA PRO A 136 8.38 -0.33 -5.76
C PRO A 136 9.22 -0.84 -6.95
N TYR A 137 8.63 -0.91 -8.15
CA TYR A 137 9.28 -1.37 -9.38
C TYR A 137 9.30 -0.30 -10.48
N ASP A 138 8.89 0.93 -10.15
CA ASP A 138 8.93 2.04 -11.10
C ASP A 138 10.39 2.50 -11.32
N GLU A 139 10.70 2.97 -12.52
CA GLU A 139 12.03 3.48 -12.84
C GLU A 139 12.34 4.78 -12.08
N ILE A 140 13.58 4.89 -11.59
CA ILE A 140 14.10 6.14 -11.03
C ILE A 140 14.70 6.98 -12.15
N VAL A 141 14.11 8.16 -12.37
CA VAL A 141 14.62 9.12 -13.36
C VAL A 141 15.93 9.73 -12.86
N TYR A 142 17.01 9.60 -13.63
CA TYR A 142 18.28 10.28 -13.39
C TYR A 142 18.29 11.66 -14.09
N PRO A 143 18.13 12.79 -13.38
CA PRO A 143 18.08 14.10 -14.01
C PRO A 143 19.46 14.51 -14.54
N ARG A 144 19.53 15.15 -15.71
CA ARG A 144 20.80 15.60 -16.31
C ARG A 144 21.59 16.59 -15.45
N ALA A 145 20.93 17.28 -14.53
CA ALA A 145 21.56 18.21 -13.59
C ALA A 145 22.24 17.52 -12.41
N THR A 146 21.96 16.23 -12.19
CA THR A 146 22.53 15.44 -11.10
C THR A 146 23.90 14.92 -11.50
N ARG A 147 24.90 15.13 -10.63
CA ARG A 147 26.26 14.58 -10.79
C ARG A 147 26.46 13.30 -9.99
N GLU A 148 25.88 13.28 -8.79
CA GLU A 148 25.95 12.19 -7.83
C GLU A 148 24.52 11.92 -7.35
N LEU A 149 24.01 10.73 -7.67
CA LEU A 149 22.71 10.24 -7.21
C LEU A 149 22.99 9.18 -6.15
N ASP A 150 22.29 9.27 -5.03
CA ASP A 150 22.57 8.49 -3.81
C ASP A 150 21.29 7.81 -3.27
N TYR A 151 21.44 6.80 -2.39
CA TYR A 151 20.33 5.98 -1.85
C TYR A 151 20.43 5.69 -0.35
#